data_AF-A0A7X4CI51-F1
#
_entry.id   AF-A0A7X4CI51-F1
#
_cell.length_a   1.000
_cell.length_b   1.000
_cell.length_c   1.000
_cell.angle_alpha   90.00
_cell.angle_beta   90.00
_cell.angle_gamma   90.00
#
_symmetry.space_group_name_H-M   'P 1'
#
loop_
_entity.id
_entity.type
_entity.pdbx_description
1 polymer ?
#
loop_
_entity_poly.entity_id
_entity_poly.type
_entity_poly.pdbx_seq_one_letter_code
_entity_poly.pdbx_strand_id
1 'polypeptide(L)' 'MHNVALDLLILLAGIWLVAVTLRPLGLPTVMGELIVGVLVGPAVFGWIEPDEAIQLLAVIGIFFLMFHAG' A
#
# COMPACT_ATOMS: atom_id res chain seq x y z
N MET A 1 -3.91 3.68 -20.36
CA MET A 1 -4.94 3.98 -19.34
C MET A 1 -4.86 2.86 -18.31
N HIS A 2 -3.95 2.98 -17.34
CA HIS A 2 -3.99 2.08 -16.19
C HIS A 2 -5.30 2.39 -15.47
N ASN A 3 -6.12 1.35 -15.26
CA ASN A 3 -7.38 1.53 -14.57
C ASN A 3 -7.02 1.70 -13.10
N VAL A 4 -7.10 2.93 -12.58
CA VAL A 4 -6.85 3.26 -11.16
C VAL A 4 -7.53 2.26 -10.22
N ALA A 5 -8.71 1.76 -10.59
CA ALA A 5 -9.42 0.72 -9.87
C ALA A 5 -8.63 -0.60 -9.74
N LEU A 6 -7.94 -1.04 -10.78
CA LEU A 6 -7.09 -2.24 -10.74
C LEU A 6 -5.85 -2.02 -9.88
N ASP A 7 -5.19 -0.86 -10.00
CA ASP A 7 -4.00 -0.53 -9.22
C ASP A 7 -4.33 -0.50 -7.72
N LEU A 8 -5.45 0.15 -7.35
CA LEU A 8 -5.96 0.13 -5.99
C LEU A 8 -6.35 -1.27 -5.54
N LEU A 9 -6.97 -2.08 -6.40
CA LEU A 9 -7.32 -3.46 -6.06
C LEU A 9 -6.08 -4.30 -5.76
N ILE A 10 -5.01 -4.16 -6.55
CA ILE A 10 -3.73 -4.86 -6.33
C ILE A 10 -3.09 -4.39 -5.02
N LEU A 11 -3.04 -3.09 -4.76
CA LEU A 11 -2.49 -2.54 -3.52
C LEU A 11 -3.26 -3.03 -2.29
N LEU A 12 -4.59 -2.93 -2.31
CA LEU A 12 -5.45 -3.37 -1.21
C LEU A 12 -5.38 -4.88 -0.99
N ALA A 13 -5.35 -5.67 -2.06
CA ALA A 13 -5.18 -7.12 -1.96
C ALA A 13 -3.82 -7.50 -1.37
N GLY A 14 -2.74 -6.81 -1.77
CA GLY A 14 -1.40 -7.01 -1.22
C GLY A 14 -1.31 -6.65 0.27
N ILE A 15 -1.89 -5.52 0.67
CA ILE A 15 -1.99 -5.10 2.08
C ILE A 15 -2.79 -6.11 2.89
N TRP A 16 -3.93 -6.59 2.37
CA TRP A 16 -4.73 -7.60 3.04
C TRP A 16 -3.98 -8.93 3.21
N LEU A 17 -3.26 -9.37 2.18
CA LEU A 17 -2.43 -10.57 2.24
C LEU A 17 -1.33 -10.46 3.30
N VAL A 18 -0.65 -9.31 3.34
CA VAL A 18 0.34 -8.96 4.38
C VAL A 18 -0.28 -9.01 5.76
N ALA A 19 -1.45 -8.40 5.94
CA ALA A 19 -2.15 -8.41 7.22
C ALA A 19 -2.51 -9.84 7.68
N VAL A 20 -2.99 -10.70 6.78
CA VAL A 20 -3.36 -12.08 7.10
C VAL A 20 -2.13 -12.94 7.42
N THR A 21 -0.99 -12.71 6.77
CA THR A 21 0.22 -13.51 6.97
C THR A 21 1.07 -13.03 8.14
N LEU A 22 1.23 -11.73 8.36
CA LEU A 22 2.11 -11.17 9.40
C LEU A 22 1.45 -11.02 10.77
N ARG A 23 0.13 -10.77 10.85
CA ARG A 23 -0.57 -10.67 12.15
C ARG A 23 -0.45 -11.94 13.00
N PRO A 24 -0.67 -13.16 12.47
CA PRO A 24 -0.52 -14.38 13.27
C PRO A 24 0.92 -14.62 13.74
N LEU A 25 1.90 -14.05 13.03
CA LEU A 25 3.33 -14.16 13.37
C LEU A 25 3.77 -13.12 14.42
N GLY A 26 2.89 -12.21 14.84
CA GLY A 26 3.22 -11.14 15.78
C GLY A 26 4.15 -10.06 15.20
N LEU A 27 4.26 -9.99 13.87
CA LEU A 27 5.15 -9.06 13.18
C LEU A 27 4.39 -7.75 12.81
N PRO A 28 5.08 -6.60 12.78
CA PRO A 28 4.47 -5.34 12.37
C PRO A 28 3.98 -5.40 10.93
N THR A 29 2.67 -5.23 10.70
CA THR A 29 2.07 -5.30 9.36
C THR A 29 2.57 -4.19 8.44
N VAL A 30 2.80 -3.00 9.00
CA VAL A 30 3.29 -1.80 8.28
C VAL A 30 4.58 -2.11 7.51
N MET A 31 5.48 -2.93 8.07
CA MET A 31 6.70 -3.34 7.37
C MET A 31 6.40 -4.13 6.10
N GLY A 32 5.44 -5.06 6.16
CA GLY A 32 5.03 -5.83 4.98
C GLY A 32 4.29 -4.97 3.95
N GLU A 33 3.49 -3.99 4.38
CA GLU A 33 2.76 -3.09 3.49
C GLU A 33 3.74 -2.23 2.67
N LEU A 34 4.80 -1.72 3.30
CA LEU A 34 5.87 -1.00 2.61
C LEU A 34 6.63 -1.89 1.62
N ILE A 35 6.94 -3.13 2.01
CA ILE A 35 7.60 -4.10 1.12
C ILE A 35 6.74 -4.37 -0.11
N VAL A 36 5.44 -4.61 0.06
CA VAL A 36 4.51 -4.80 -1.07
C VAL A 36 4.54 -3.60 -1.99
N GLY A 37 4.45 -2.39 -1.46
CA GLY A 37 4.51 -1.14 -2.24
C GLY A 37 5.80 -1.01 -3.06
N VAL A 38 6.95 -1.34 -2.46
CA VAL A 38 8.25 -1.32 -3.16
C VAL A 38 8.31 -2.37 -4.27
N LEU A 39 7.80 -3.58 -4.01
CA LEU A 39 7.79 -4.67 -4.99
C LEU A 39 6.90 -4.34 -6.19
N VAL A 40 5.66 -3.92 -5.96
CA VAL A 40 4.71 -3.65 -7.06
C VAL A 40 4.98 -2.32 -7.76
N GLY A 41 5.65 -1.40 -7.09
CA GLY A 41 6.01 -0.08 -7.61
C GLY A 41 7.14 -0.11 -8.65
N PRO A 42 7.51 1.07 -9.19
CA PRO A 42 8.48 1.21 -10.27
C PRO A 42 9.90 0.79 -9.90
N ALA A 43 10.22 0.70 -8.60
CA ALA A 43 11.55 0.34 -8.13
C ALA A 43 11.91 -1.13 -8.40
N VAL A 44 10.92 -2.02 -8.52
CA VAL A 44 11.15 -3.47 -8.68
C VAL A 44 10.40 -4.04 -9.88
N PHE A 45 9.08 -4.24 -9.79
CA PHE A 45 8.32 -4.85 -10.89
C PHE A 45 7.72 -3.85 -11.88
N GLY A 46 7.49 -2.60 -11.45
CA GLY A 46 6.90 -1.56 -12.29
C GLY A 46 5.49 -1.87 -12.77
N TRP A 47 4.72 -2.63 -11.99
CA TRP A 47 3.31 -2.91 -12.29
C TRP A 47 2.40 -1.72 -12.00
N ILE A 48 2.77 -0.91 -11.01
CA ILE A 48 1.99 0.26 -10.60
C ILE A 48 2.90 1.48 -10.65
N GLU A 49 2.45 2.50 -11.38
CA GLU A 49 3.07 3.82 -11.38
C GLU A 49 2.22 4.77 -10.53
N PRO A 50 2.84 5.57 -9.64
CA PRO A 50 2.10 6.50 -8.80
C PRO A 50 1.49 7.64 -9.63
N ASP A 51 0.17 7.64 -9.77
CA ASP A 51 -0.60 8.72 -10.40
C ASP A 51 -1.16 9.71 -9.36
N GLU A 52 -1.82 10.77 -9.83
CA GLU A 52 -2.39 11.81 -8.95
C GLU A 52 -3.38 11.24 -7.93
N ALA A 53 -4.16 10.22 -8.30
CA ALA A 53 -5.17 9.63 -7.43
C ALA A 53 -4.53 8.82 -6.30
N ILE A 54 -3.56 7.96 -6.61
CA ILE A 54 -2.82 7.17 -5.62
C ILE A 54 -2.03 8.08 -4.69
N GLN A 55 -1.41 9.14 -5.22
CA GLN A 55 -0.67 10.11 -4.40
C GLN A 55 -1.59 10.87 -3.44
N LEU A 56 -2.76 11.33 -3.91
CA LEU A 56 -3.75 11.98 -3.05
C LEU A 56 -4.22 11.05 -1.93
N LEU A 57 -4.52 9.79 -2.25
CA LEU A 57 -4.93 8.80 -1.25
C LEU A 57 -3.82 8.52 -0.24
N ALA A 58 -2.55 8.46 -0.67
CA ALA A 58 -1.41 8.28 0.23
C ALA A 58 -1.27 9.46 1.21
N VAL A 59 -1.40 10.69 0.73
CA VAL A 59 -1.37 11.90 1.58
C VAL A 59 -2.51 11.87 2.61
N ILE A 60 -3.72 11.54 2.17
CA ILE A 60 -4.89 11.41 3.05
C ILE A 60 -4.66 10.30 4.10
N GLY A 61 -4.13 9.15 3.68
CA GLY A 61 -3.82 8.04 4.58
C GLY A 61 -2.80 8.42 5.66
N ILE A 62 -1.69 9.05 5.27
CA ILE A 62 -0.66 9.52 6.21
C ILE A 62 -1.24 10.58 7.15
N PHE A 63 -2.05 11.51 6.63
CA PHE A 63 -2.73 12.50 7.46
C PHE A 63 -3.58 11.84 8.55
N PHE A 64 -4.39 10.83 8.21
CA PHE A 64 -5.17 10.08 9.19
C PHE A 64 -4.30 9.33 10.20
N LEU A 65 -3.19 8.73 9.77
CA LEU A 65 -2.25 8.05 10.66
C LEU A 65 -1.60 9.02 11.65
N MET A 66 -1.12 10.16 11.18
CA MET A 66 -0.54 11.20 12.03
C MET A 66 -1.57 11.79 13.00
N PHE A 67 -2.79 12.02 12.53
CA PHE A 67 -3.90 12.49 13.36
C PHE A 67 -4.32 11.47 14.43
N HIS A 68 -4.24 10.17 14.12
CA HIS A 68 -4.56 9.11 15.09
C HIS A 68 -3.46 8.92 16.15
N ALA A 69 -2.21 9.16 15.79
CA ALA A 69 -1.06 8.98 16.68
C ALA A 69 -0.79 10.18 17.61
N GLY A 70 -1.26 11.38 17.25
CA GLY A 70 -1.19 12.59 18.06
C GLY A 70 -2.37 12.72 19.02
#